data_AF-R5J584-F1
#
_entry.id   AF-R5J584-F1
#
_cell.length_a   1.000
_cell.length_b   1.000
_cell.length_c   1.000
_cell.angle_alpha   90.00
_cell.angle_beta   90.00
_cell.angle_gamma   90.00
#
_symmetry.space_group_name_H-M   'P 1'
#
loop_
_entity.id
_entity.type
_entity.pdbx_description
1 polymer ?
#
loop_
_entity_poly.entity_id
_entity_poly.type
_entity_poly.pdbx_seq_one_letter_code
_entity_poly.pdbx_strand_id
1 'polypeptide(L)'
;MKTDKEKMLAGEPYLAFCNELVTERARAKEILFEYNNLHPSEMEKRTEILKHFLGATGKQLLIEQPFRCDYGYNIQPAVPLRLWL
;
A
#
# COMPACT_ATOMS: atom_id res chain seq x y z
N MET A 1 14.68 4.68 23.03
CA MET A 1 13.37 4.01 23.25
C MET A 1 12.72 3.86 21.89
N LYS A 2 12.19 2.68 21.56
CA LYS A 2 11.58 2.45 20.24
C LYS A 2 10.28 3.24 20.07
N THR A 3 10.02 3.77 18.88
CA THR A 3 8.71 4.33 18.51
C THR A 3 7.67 3.22 18.36
N ASP A 4 6.38 3.56 18.35
CA ASP A 4 5.31 2.57 18.11
C ASP A 4 5.40 1.98 16.69
N LYS A 5 5.90 2.74 15.71
CA LYS A 5 6.17 2.21 14.37
C LYS A 5 7.31 1.19 14.38
N GLU A 6 8.41 1.46 15.08
CA GLU A 6 9.51 0.50 15.19
C GLU A 6 9.08 -0.79 15.89
N LYS A 7 8.23 -0.69 16.92
CA LYS A 7 7.63 -1.85 17.60
C LYS A 7 6.71 -2.63 16.66
N MET A 8 5.84 -1.94 15.91
CA MET A 8 4.97 -2.55 14.89
C MET A 8 5.79 -3.37 13.89
N LEU A 9 6.86 -2.78 13.34
CA LEU A 9 7.73 -3.45 12.36
C LEU A 9 8.52 -4.62 12.99
N ALA A 10 8.79 -4.57 14.29
CA ALA A 10 9.44 -5.65 15.03
C ALA A 10 8.47 -6.73 15.53
N GLY A 11 7.16 -6.60 15.30
CA GLY A 11 6.13 -7.51 15.82
C GLY A 11 5.92 -7.42 17.35
N GLU A 12 6.38 -6.33 17.96
CA GLU A 12 6.21 -6.05 19.39
C GLU A 12 4.87 -5.33 19.66
N PRO A 13 4.29 -5.40 20.87
CA PRO A 13 3.11 -4.61 21.22
C PRO A 13 3.34 -3.11 21.01
N TYR A 14 2.42 -2.45 20.30
CA TYR A 14 2.52 -1.04 19.92
C TYR A 14 1.16 -0.34 20.00
N LEU A 15 1.17 0.99 20.11
CA LEU A 15 -0.04 1.80 20.06
C LEU A 15 -0.44 2.11 18.61
N ALA A 16 -1.36 1.32 18.04
CA ALA A 16 -1.78 1.47 16.65
C ALA A 16 -2.43 2.82 16.30
N PHE A 17 -2.93 3.56 17.29
CA PHE A 17 -3.59 4.87 17.11
C PHE A 17 -2.69 6.06 17.47
N CYS A 18 -1.37 5.87 17.57
CA CYS A 18 -0.44 6.99 17.70
C CYS A 18 -0.50 7.90 16.45
N ASN A 19 -0.16 9.17 16.63
CA ASN A 19 -0.24 10.19 15.56
C ASN A 19 0.51 9.79 14.29
N GLU A 20 1.68 9.15 14.43
CA GLU A 20 2.50 8.68 13.30
C GLU A 20 1.73 7.68 12.43
N LEU A 21 1.26 6.58 13.02
CA LEU A 21 0.56 5.52 12.29
C LEU A 21 -0.82 5.95 11.77
N VAL A 22 -1.50 6.85 12.46
CA VAL A 22 -2.77 7.44 11.97
C VAL A 22 -2.53 8.29 10.72
N THR A 23 -1.50 9.15 10.75
CA THR A 23 -1.14 10.01 9.62
C THR A 23 -0.75 9.19 8.40
N GLU A 24 0.03 8.12 8.60
CA GLU A 24 0.40 7.22 7.49
C GLU A 24 -0.80 6.50 6.87
N ARG A 25 -1.74 6.02 7.70
CA ARG A 25 -2.98 5.40 7.19
C ARG A 25 -3.86 6.41 6.44
N ALA A 26 -3.90 7.67 6.87
CA ALA A 26 -4.63 8.71 6.16
C ALA A 26 -4.03 8.93 4.75
N ARG A 27 -2.70 9.08 4.65
CA ARG A 27 -2.00 9.18 3.37
C ARG A 27 -2.24 7.96 2.47
N ALA A 28 -2.20 6.76 3.03
CA ALA A 28 -2.48 5.54 2.27
C ALA A 28 -3.89 5.54 1.68
N LYS A 29 -4.90 6.00 2.45
CA LYS A 29 -6.28 6.13 1.97
C LYS A 29 -6.43 7.15 0.84
N GLU A 30 -5.70 8.27 0.90
CA GLU A 30 -5.71 9.28 -0.17
C GLU A 30 -5.16 8.70 -1.49
N ILE A 31 -4.00 8.04 -1.42
CA ILE A 31 -3.38 7.40 -2.60
C ILE A 31 -4.31 6.30 -3.17
N LEU A 32 -4.89 5.49 -2.29
CA LEU A 32 -5.81 4.43 -2.71
C LEU A 32 -7.13 4.99 -3.25
N PHE A 33 -7.57 6.16 -2.80
CA PHE A 33 -8.72 6.83 -3.37
C PHE A 33 -8.44 7.26 -4.81
N GLU A 34 -7.30 7.90 -5.06
CA GLU A 34 -6.87 8.25 -6.42
C GLU A 34 -6.78 7.00 -7.29
N TYR A 35 -6.04 5.99 -6.81
CA TYR A 35 -5.90 4.73 -7.52
C TYR A 35 -7.26 4.09 -7.85
N ASN A 36 -8.19 4.00 -6.90
CA ASN A 36 -9.48 3.33 -7.11
C ASN A 36 -10.44 4.07 -8.04
N ASN A 37 -10.20 5.35 -8.31
CA ASN A 37 -11.04 6.18 -9.18
C ASN A 37 -10.43 6.41 -10.58
N LEU A 38 -9.22 5.91 -10.86
CA LEU A 38 -8.67 5.96 -12.22
C LEU A 38 -9.55 5.21 -13.21
N HIS A 39 -9.68 5.75 -14.42
CA HIS A 39 -10.43 5.10 -15.48
C HIS A 39 -9.76 3.77 -15.89
N PRO A 40 -10.53 2.72 -16.27
CA PRO A 40 -9.95 1.42 -16.61
C PRO A 40 -8.89 1.44 -17.73
N SER A 41 -8.90 2.44 -18.60
CA SER A 41 -7.90 2.61 -19.66
C SER A 41 -6.57 3.21 -19.18
N GLU A 42 -6.51 3.78 -17.97
CA GLU A 42 -5.32 4.46 -17.42
C GLU A 42 -4.32 3.47 -16.79
N MET A 43 -3.95 2.43 -17.56
CA MET A 43 -3.13 1.32 -17.08
C MET A 43 -1.71 1.74 -16.65
N GLU A 44 -1.13 2.72 -17.33
CA GLU A 44 0.19 3.26 -16.98
C GLU A 44 0.16 3.98 -15.63
N LYS A 45 -0.83 4.87 -15.42
CA LYS A 45 -1.03 5.56 -14.13
C LYS A 45 -1.34 4.58 -12.99
N ARG A 46 -2.18 3.56 -13.24
CA ARG A 46 -2.43 2.48 -12.27
C ARG A 46 -1.12 1.84 -11.81
N THR A 47 -0.25 1.52 -12.78
CA THR A 47 1.05 0.90 -12.51
C THR A 47 1.99 1.85 -11.75
N GLU A 48 2.02 3.13 -12.14
CA GLU A 48 2.85 4.15 -11.51
C GLU A 48 2.46 4.35 -10.04
N ILE A 49 1.18 4.53 -9.75
CA ILE A 49 0.70 4.72 -8.37
C ILE A 49 1.07 3.50 -7.52
N LEU A 50 0.82 2.29 -7.99
CA LEU A 50 1.12 1.07 -7.23
C LEU A 50 2.63 0.89 -7.01
N LYS A 51 3.49 1.26 -7.96
CA LYS A 51 4.95 1.20 -7.79
C LYS A 51 5.47 2.18 -6.75
N HIS A 52 4.87 3.36 -6.63
CA HIS A 52 5.24 4.34 -5.62
C HIS A 52 4.64 4.01 -4.24
N PHE A 53 3.51 3.32 -4.22
CA PHE A 53 2.77 3.04 -2.99
C PHE A 53 3.23 1.75 -2.28
N LEU A 54 3.56 0.70 -3.02
CA LEU A 54 3.95 -0.60 -2.46
C LEU A 54 5.43 -0.62 -2.07
N GLY A 55 5.76 -1.37 -1.01
CA GLY A 55 7.14 -1.43 -0.49
C GLY A 55 8.14 -2.10 -1.42
N ALA A 56 7.68 -3.02 -2.25
CA ALA A 56 8.42 -3.58 -3.37
C ALA A 56 7.44 -4.05 -4.45
N THR A 57 7.88 -4.09 -5.70
CA THR A 57 7.08 -4.59 -6.82
C THR A 57 7.89 -5.48 -7.74
N GLY A 58 7.23 -6.49 -8.31
CA GLY A 58 7.82 -7.32 -9.37
C GLY A 58 7.81 -6.62 -10.73
N LYS A 59 8.36 -7.28 -11.76
CA LYS A 59 8.39 -6.74 -13.14
C LYS A 59 6.99 -6.49 -13.72
N GLN A 60 6.03 -7.33 -13.34
CA GLN A 60 4.62 -7.20 -13.73
C GLN A 60 3.80 -6.94 -12.47
N LEU A 61 3.00 -5.87 -12.52
CA LEU A 61 2.19 -5.41 -11.40
C LEU A 61 0.81 -5.05 -11.94
N LEU A 62 -0.18 -5.87 -11.59
CA LEU A 62 -1.58 -5.57 -11.79
C LEU A 62 -2.31 -5.93 -10.50
N ILE A 63 -2.98 -4.94 -9.94
CA ILE A 63 -3.99 -5.15 -8.92
C ILE A 63 -5.29 -4.64 -9.56
N GLU A 64 -6.39 -5.36 -9.37
CA GLU A 64 -7.68 -4.85 -9.84
C GLU A 64 -8.28 -3.89 -8.81
N GLN A 65 -8.82 -2.79 -9.31
CA GLN A 65 -9.58 -1.86 -8.46
C GLN A 65 -10.92 -2.51 -8.08
N PRO A 66 -11.44 -2.27 -6.85
CA PRO A 66 -10.83 -1.45 -5.83
C PRO A 66 -9.82 -2.22 -4.95
N PHE A 67 -8.71 -1.56 -4.62
CA PHE A 67 -7.69 -2.05 -3.68
C PHE A 67 -7.75 -1.31 -2.34
N ARG A 68 -7.51 -2.02 -1.23
CA ARG A 68 -7.51 -1.48 0.13
C ARG A 68 -6.38 -2.08 0.96
N CYS A 69 -5.63 -1.24 1.66
CA CYS A 69 -4.67 -1.64 2.69
C CYS A 69 -4.33 -0.47 3.61
N ASP A 70 -3.65 -0.74 4.73
CA ASP A 70 -3.36 0.27 5.74
C ASP A 70 -2.17 1.18 5.39
N TYR A 71 -1.09 0.64 4.80
CA TYR A 71 0.19 1.35 4.69
C TYR A 71 0.86 1.31 3.30
N GLY A 72 0.59 0.28 2.48
CA GLY A 72 1.25 0.06 1.20
C GLY A 72 2.70 -0.43 1.30
N TYR A 73 3.54 0.27 2.06
CA TYR A 73 4.98 -0.03 2.18
C TYR A 73 5.32 -1.37 2.86
N ASN A 74 4.37 -1.97 3.59
CA ASN A 74 4.52 -3.29 4.19
C ASN A 74 4.16 -4.43 3.21
N ILE A 75 3.75 -4.12 1.99
CA ILE A 75 3.29 -5.09 1.01
C ILE A 75 4.38 -5.29 -0.05
N GLN A 76 4.82 -6.53 -0.19
CA GLN A 76 5.82 -6.94 -1.17
C GLN A 76 5.29 -8.18 -1.91
N PRO A 77 4.73 -8.03 -3.13
CA PRO A 77 4.29 -9.17 -3.92
C PRO A 77 5.48 -10.07 -4.29
N ALA A 78 5.49 -11.30 -3.77
CA ALA A 78 6.58 -12.27 -3.99
C ALA A 78 6.56 -12.93 -5.39
N VAL A 79 5.50 -12.72 -6.17
CA VAL A 79 5.29 -13.29 -7.50
C VAL A 79 4.64 -12.24 -8.41
N PRO A 80 4.80 -12.33 -9.74
CA PRO A 80 3.99 -11.53 -10.66
C PRO A 80 2.51 -11.82 -10.37
N LEU A 81 1.85 -10.89 -9.68
CA LEU A 81 0.42 -10.95 -9.40
C LEU A 81 -0.31 -10.79 -10.74
N ARG A 82 -0.58 -11.93 -11.38
CA ARG A 82 -1.62 -12.07 -12.39
C ARG A 82 -2.81 -12.72 -11.68
N LEU A 83 -3.59 -11.93 -10.96
CA LEU A 83 -4.90 -12.33 -10.49
C LEU A 83 -5.82 -12.40 -11.71
N TRP A 84 -5.87 -13.58 -12.34
CA TRP A 84 -7.04 -13.94 -13.15
C TRP A 84 -8.07 -14.48 -12.16
N LEU A 85 -9.21 -13.80 -12.03
CA LEU A 85 -10.42 -14.42 -11.49
C LEU A 85 -10.83 -15.59 -12.39
#